data_AF-A0A7C6TIV6-F1
#
_entry.id   AF-A0A7C6TIV6-F1
#
_cell.length_a   1.000
_cell.length_b   1.000
_cell.length_c   1.000
_cell.angle_alpha   90.00
_cell.angle_beta   90.00
_cell.angle_gamma   90.00
#
_symmetry.space_group_name_H-M   'P 1'
#
loop_
_entity.id
_entity.type
_entity.pdbx_description
1 polymer ?
#
loop_
_entity_poly.entity_id
_entity_poly.type
_entity_poly.pdbx_seq_one_letter_code
_entity_poly.pdbx_strand_id
1 'polypeptide(L)'
;MHTKSSTAPGNGGITTISVVGWHNVGKTAFVERLLEVLKRRGMRVATIKHARSEFDIDREGTDTWRYRHAGSSVVMISAPGRVAMIEERDDDAELEELLARLPAGMDLAIIEGFKRHRGPKIEVTTRQAWTADGRITPEGQLLALVSDDLEADAAEAPLFRRNDVEGVLTLLEELGIISPTAGE
;
A
#
# COMPACT_ATOMS: atom_id res chain seq x y z
N MET A 1 7.50 11.86 -34.99
CA MET A 1 6.15 11.42 -34.58
C MET A 1 6.30 10.06 -33.91
N HIS A 2 6.42 10.05 -32.58
CA HIS A 2 6.42 8.81 -31.80
C HIS A 2 5.20 8.84 -30.90
N THR A 3 4.20 8.05 -31.24
CA THR A 3 3.00 7.82 -30.48
C THR A 3 3.38 7.16 -29.15
N LYS A 4 3.25 7.88 -28.04
CA LYS A 4 3.30 7.28 -26.71
C LYS A 4 2.10 6.34 -26.58
N SER A 5 2.41 5.05 -26.51
CA SER A 5 1.49 3.98 -26.15
C SER A 5 0.96 4.25 -24.75
N SER A 6 -0.29 4.73 -24.66
CA SER A 6 -1.06 4.78 -23.42
C SER A 6 -1.43 3.36 -23.03
N THR A 7 -0.83 2.88 -21.95
CA THR A 7 -1.33 1.71 -21.22
C THR A 7 -1.91 2.21 -19.91
N ALA A 8 -3.13 2.74 -19.96
CA ALA A 8 -4.00 2.68 -18.80
C ALA A 8 -4.28 1.19 -18.52
N PRO A 9 -4.14 0.69 -17.28
CA PRO A 9 -4.53 -0.69 -17.00
C PRO A 9 -6.04 -0.83 -17.18
N GLY A 10 -6.43 -1.74 -18.08
CA GLY A 10 -7.82 -2.06 -18.37
C GLY A 10 -8.48 -2.97 -17.33
N ASN A 11 -9.81 -2.99 -17.40
CA ASN A 11 -10.76 -3.94 -16.81
C ASN A 11 -10.90 -4.00 -15.28
N GLY A 12 -11.91 -3.30 -14.76
CA GLY A 12 -12.78 -3.74 -13.65
C GLY A 12 -12.20 -3.92 -12.24
N GLY A 13 -10.88 -3.84 -12.07
CA GLY A 13 -10.19 -3.95 -10.78
C GLY A 13 -9.87 -2.59 -10.17
N ILE A 14 -9.71 -2.55 -8.84
CA ILE A 14 -9.23 -1.38 -8.11
C ILE A 14 -7.76 -1.07 -8.49
N THR A 15 -7.41 0.21 -8.62
CA THR A 15 -6.02 0.65 -8.77
C THR A 15 -5.21 0.26 -7.54
N THR A 16 -3.99 -0.24 -7.71
CA THR A 16 -3.09 -0.61 -6.61
C THR A 16 -1.73 0.08 -6.71
N ILE A 17 -1.14 0.40 -5.55
CA ILE A 17 0.26 0.83 -5.43
C ILE A 17 0.89 0.11 -4.25
N SER A 18 2.05 -0.50 -4.45
CA SER A 18 2.81 -1.10 -3.36
C SER A 18 3.77 -0.10 -2.72
N VAL A 19 3.82 -0.05 -1.39
CA VAL A 19 4.87 0.65 -0.64
C VAL A 19 5.78 -0.40 0.00
N VAL A 20 7.03 -0.47 -0.48
CA VAL A 20 8.03 -1.45 -0.05
C VAL A 20 9.26 -0.76 0.54
N GLY A 21 10.15 -1.55 1.13
CA GLY A 21 11.28 -1.02 1.90
C GLY A 21 11.80 -2.03 2.93
N TRP A 22 13.06 -1.91 3.33
CA TRP A 22 13.67 -2.74 4.36
C TRP A 22 13.09 -2.45 5.75
N HIS A 23 13.54 -3.18 6.77
CA HIS A 23 13.01 -2.98 8.12
C HIS A 23 13.47 -1.66 8.68
N ASN A 24 12.58 -0.99 9.40
CA ASN A 24 12.89 0.27 10.09
C ASN A 24 13.33 1.44 9.18
N VAL A 25 12.91 1.45 7.90
CA VAL A 25 13.19 2.55 6.96
C VAL A 25 12.11 3.64 6.92
N GLY A 26 11.10 3.58 7.79
CA GLY A 26 10.03 4.58 7.86
C GLY A 26 8.83 4.37 6.93
N LYS A 27 8.61 3.16 6.40
CA LYS A 27 7.45 2.82 5.53
C LYS A 27 6.11 3.24 6.14
N THR A 28 5.84 2.83 7.38
CA THR A 28 4.56 3.10 8.04
C THR A 28 4.28 4.60 8.11
N ALA A 29 5.27 5.39 8.54
CA ALA A 29 5.15 6.84 8.64
C ALA A 29 4.93 7.50 7.26
N PHE A 30 5.53 6.96 6.20
CA PHE A 30 5.28 7.44 4.85
C PHE A 30 3.87 7.10 4.36
N VAL A 31 3.39 5.86 4.59
CA VAL A 31 2.03 5.43 4.25
C VAL A 31 0.98 6.26 4.99
N GLU A 32 1.19 6.57 6.28
CA GLU A 32 0.30 7.43 7.06
C GLU A 32 0.16 8.82 6.43
N ARG A 33 1.28 9.46 6.06
CA ARG A 33 1.25 10.78 5.40
C ARG A 33 0.56 10.72 4.03
N LEU A 34 0.78 9.65 3.27
CA LEU A 34 0.12 9.40 1.99
C LEU A 34 -1.41 9.32 2.18
N LEU A 35 -1.87 8.54 3.16
CA LEU A 35 -3.29 8.41 3.50
C LEU A 35 -3.91 9.74 3.94
N GLU A 36 -3.19 10.54 4.74
CA GLU A 36 -3.66 11.85 5.16
C GLU A 36 -3.90 12.81 3.99
N VAL A 37 -2.95 12.87 3.04
CA VAL A 37 -3.10 13.74 1.85
C VAL A 37 -4.21 13.23 0.95
N LEU A 38 -4.23 11.93 0.63
CA LEU A 38 -5.27 11.32 -0.22
C LEU A 38 -6.68 11.52 0.36
N LYS A 39 -6.83 11.40 1.69
CA LYS A 39 -8.10 11.67 2.37
C LYS A 39 -8.51 13.15 2.25
N ARG A 40 -7.57 14.09 2.39
CA ARG A 40 -7.87 15.53 2.16
C ARG A 40 -8.30 15.80 0.72
N ARG A 41 -7.76 15.04 -0.23
CA ARG A 41 -8.16 15.04 -1.65
C ARG A 41 -9.49 14.34 -1.93
N GLY A 42 -10.19 13.84 -0.91
CA GLY A 42 -11.50 13.19 -1.04
C GLY A 42 -11.46 11.74 -1.55
N MET A 43 -10.28 11.13 -1.69
CA MET A 43 -10.15 9.76 -2.19
C MET A 43 -10.52 8.73 -1.13
N ARG A 44 -11.22 7.68 -1.55
CA ARG A 44 -11.53 6.49 -0.75
C ARG A 44 -10.43 5.46 -0.95
N VAL A 45 -9.55 5.36 0.04
CA VAL A 45 -8.36 4.52 -0.03
C VAL A 45 -8.49 3.30 0.88
N ALA A 46 -8.17 2.13 0.34
CA ALA A 46 -7.97 0.91 1.10
C ALA A 46 -6.47 0.70 1.41
N THR A 47 -6.17 0.11 2.56
CA THR A 47 -4.80 -0.30 2.92
C THR A 47 -4.79 -1.80 3.17
N ILE A 48 -3.87 -2.50 2.53
CA ILE A 48 -3.64 -3.93 2.73
C ILE A 48 -2.21 -4.09 3.23
N LYS A 49 -2.03 -4.73 4.38
CA LYS A 49 -0.72 -4.95 4.99
C LYS A 49 -0.44 -6.43 5.13
N HIS A 50 0.71 -6.86 4.62
CA HIS A 50 1.23 -8.22 4.84
C HIS A 50 2.10 -8.25 6.08
N ALA A 51 1.66 -8.96 7.12
CA ALA A 51 2.47 -9.19 8.30
C ALA A 51 3.68 -10.11 7.98
N ARG A 52 4.68 -10.12 8.86
CA ARG A 52 5.84 -11.03 8.74
C ARG A 52 5.72 -12.31 9.54
N SER A 53 4.79 -12.30 10.48
CA SER A 53 4.52 -13.34 11.46
C SER A 53 3.04 -13.31 11.77
N GLU A 54 2.60 -14.31 12.52
CA GLU A 54 1.28 -14.31 13.15
C GLU A 54 1.01 -12.98 13.87
N PHE A 55 -0.25 -12.59 13.86
CA PHE A 55 -0.75 -11.37 14.49
C PHE A 55 -2.15 -11.63 15.05
N ASP A 56 -2.51 -10.90 16.11
CA ASP A 56 -3.89 -10.84 16.59
C ASP A 56 -4.32 -9.38 16.69
N ILE A 57 -5.53 -9.10 16.22
CA ILE A 57 -6.15 -7.78 16.27
C ILE A 57 -7.34 -7.72 17.25
N ASP A 58 -7.77 -8.87 17.76
CA ASP A 58 -8.83 -8.95 18.75
C ASP A 58 -8.28 -8.76 20.16
N ARG A 59 -9.19 -8.56 21.12
CA ARG A 59 -8.86 -8.40 22.52
C ARG A 59 -9.26 -9.64 23.31
N GLU A 60 -8.30 -10.23 24.01
CA GLU A 60 -8.56 -11.40 24.86
C GLU A 60 -9.74 -11.19 25.82
N GLY A 61 -10.61 -12.19 25.90
CA GLY A 61 -11.78 -12.22 26.78
C GLY A 61 -13.03 -11.49 26.26
N THR A 62 -12.97 -10.76 25.14
CA THR A 62 -14.17 -10.20 24.49
C THR A 62 -15.02 -11.31 23.88
N ASP A 63 -16.28 -10.99 23.56
CA ASP A 63 -17.18 -11.95 22.92
C ASP A 63 -16.64 -12.42 21.56
N THR A 64 -16.10 -11.52 20.73
CA THR A 64 -15.49 -11.89 19.44
C THR A 64 -14.31 -12.82 19.60
N TRP A 65 -13.45 -12.58 20.59
CA TRP A 65 -12.30 -13.44 20.88
C TRP A 65 -12.76 -14.82 21.33
N ARG A 66 -13.77 -14.88 22.22
CA ARG A 66 -14.36 -16.14 22.69
C ARG A 66 -15.02 -16.92 21.56
N TYR A 67 -15.68 -16.26 20.61
CA TYR A 67 -16.31 -16.92 19.46
C TYR A 67 -15.28 -17.56 18.53
N ARG A 68 -14.17 -16.85 18.24
CA ARG A 68 -13.04 -17.40 17.46
C ARG A 68 -12.45 -18.64 18.13
N HIS A 69 -12.12 -18.54 19.42
CA HIS A 69 -11.50 -19.63 20.19
C HIS A 69 -12.46 -20.81 20.45
N ALA A 70 -13.77 -20.58 20.38
CA ALA A 70 -14.77 -21.65 20.40
C ALA A 70 -14.90 -22.40 19.06
N GLY A 71 -14.19 -21.96 18.01
CA GLY A 71 -14.12 -22.64 16.71
C GLY A 71 -14.84 -21.92 15.55
N SER A 72 -15.15 -20.62 15.68
CA SER A 72 -15.74 -19.87 14.56
C SER A 72 -14.68 -19.60 13.49
N SER A 73 -14.88 -20.09 12.26
CA SER A 73 -13.97 -19.81 11.13
C SER A 73 -14.00 -18.34 10.69
N VAL A 74 -15.12 -17.65 10.90
CA VAL A 74 -15.26 -16.22 10.63
C VAL A 74 -16.03 -15.56 11.76
N VAL A 75 -15.51 -14.46 12.28
CA VAL A 75 -16.20 -13.58 13.24
C VAL A 75 -16.31 -12.18 12.67
N MET A 76 -17.52 -11.64 12.69
CA MET A 76 -17.83 -10.27 12.25
C MET A 76 -18.47 -9.49 13.39
N ILE A 77 -18.03 -8.23 13.56
CA ILE A 77 -18.63 -7.28 14.50
C ILE A 77 -18.88 -5.96 13.78
N SER A 78 -20.03 -5.35 14.07
CA SER A 78 -20.45 -4.09 13.46
C SER A 78 -21.00 -3.13 14.51
N ALA A 79 -20.69 -1.85 14.35
CA ALA A 79 -21.25 -0.73 15.09
C ALA A 79 -21.40 0.48 14.14
N PRO A 80 -22.11 1.54 14.53
CA PRO A 80 -22.16 2.76 13.71
C PRO A 80 -20.75 3.24 13.31
N GLY A 81 -20.50 3.28 12.00
CA GLY A 81 -19.24 3.75 11.42
C GLY A 81 -18.07 2.75 11.40
N ARG A 82 -18.23 1.51 11.88
CA ARG A 82 -17.14 0.52 11.86
C ARG A 82 -17.63 -0.91 11.73
N VAL A 83 -16.94 -1.67 10.88
CA VAL A 83 -17.05 -3.13 10.79
C VAL A 83 -15.66 -3.71 10.94
N ALA A 84 -15.54 -4.84 11.63
CA ALA A 84 -14.35 -5.68 11.63
C ALA A 84 -14.75 -7.12 11.27
N MET A 85 -13.90 -7.77 10.48
CA MET A 85 -14.02 -9.17 10.11
C MET A 85 -12.69 -9.85 10.42
N ILE A 86 -12.75 -10.98 11.09
CA ILE A 86 -11.61 -11.85 11.34
C ILE A 86 -11.95 -13.22 10.75
N GLU A 87 -11.06 -13.73 9.91
CA GLU A 87 -11.17 -15.04 9.28
C GLU A 87 -9.96 -15.87 9.72
N GLU A 88 -10.24 -17.04 10.30
CA GLU A 88 -9.22 -18.03 10.61
C GLU A 88 -8.86 -18.79 9.33
N ARG A 89 -7.56 -18.97 9.08
CA ARG A 89 -7.05 -19.66 7.90
C ARG A 89 -5.89 -20.57 8.27
N ASP A 90 -5.77 -21.66 7.53
CA ASP A 90 -4.61 -22.54 7.60
C ASP A 90 -3.44 -22.04 6.74
N ASP A 91 -3.70 -21.11 5.81
CA ASP A 91 -2.75 -20.53 4.87
C ASP A 91 -2.82 -18.99 4.77
N ASP A 92 -1.77 -18.40 4.20
CA ASP A 92 -1.72 -16.97 3.90
C ASP A 92 -2.70 -16.63 2.76
N ALA A 93 -3.43 -15.52 2.91
CA ALA A 93 -4.30 -15.02 1.84
C ALA A 93 -3.49 -14.41 0.69
N GLU A 94 -3.83 -14.77 -0.54
CA GLU A 94 -3.29 -14.13 -1.74
C GLU A 94 -3.81 -12.69 -1.87
N LEU A 95 -3.00 -11.80 -2.47
CA LEU A 95 -3.36 -10.39 -2.57
C LEU A 95 -4.65 -10.18 -3.38
N GLU A 96 -4.82 -10.94 -4.46
CA GLU A 96 -6.01 -10.90 -5.31
C GLU A 96 -7.29 -11.28 -4.54
N GLU A 97 -7.21 -12.22 -3.59
CA GLU A 97 -8.32 -12.55 -2.70
C GLU A 97 -8.69 -11.38 -1.78
N LEU A 98 -7.69 -10.71 -1.22
CA LEU A 98 -7.89 -9.55 -0.35
C LEU A 98 -8.48 -8.35 -1.11
N LEU A 99 -8.01 -8.11 -2.33
CA LEU A 99 -8.53 -7.07 -3.21
C LEU A 99 -9.99 -7.32 -3.59
N ALA A 100 -10.37 -8.58 -3.86
CA ALA A 100 -11.74 -8.96 -4.19
C ALA A 100 -12.74 -8.74 -3.04
N ARG A 101 -12.27 -8.63 -1.79
CA ARG A 101 -13.09 -8.34 -0.61
C ARG A 101 -13.35 -6.85 -0.38
N LEU A 102 -12.63 -5.97 -1.07
CA LEU A 102 -12.80 -4.53 -0.88
C LEU A 102 -14.20 -4.09 -1.34
N PRO A 103 -14.87 -3.20 -0.57
CA PRO A 103 -16.17 -2.71 -0.96
C PRO A 103 -16.08 -1.86 -2.24
N ALA A 104 -17.18 -1.81 -2.99
CA ALA A 104 -17.26 -0.98 -4.19
C ALA A 104 -17.02 0.52 -3.88
N GLY A 105 -16.44 1.21 -4.86
CA GLY A 105 -16.18 2.66 -4.79
C GLY A 105 -14.95 3.04 -3.97
N MET A 106 -13.97 2.14 -3.84
CA MET A 106 -12.60 2.52 -3.47
C MET A 106 -11.88 3.01 -4.73
N ASP A 107 -11.10 4.08 -4.59
CA ASP A 107 -10.34 4.70 -5.69
C ASP A 107 -8.92 4.12 -5.82
N LEU A 108 -8.35 3.67 -4.70
CA LEU A 108 -6.97 3.18 -4.61
C LEU A 108 -6.81 2.17 -3.47
N ALA A 109 -6.01 1.13 -3.69
CA ALA A 109 -5.47 0.26 -2.65
C ALA A 109 -3.96 0.45 -2.50
N ILE A 110 -3.53 0.83 -1.29
CA ILE A 110 -2.12 0.89 -0.89
C ILE A 110 -1.73 -0.46 -0.26
N ILE A 111 -0.73 -1.11 -0.85
CA ILE A 111 -0.23 -2.41 -0.41
C ILE A 111 1.08 -2.22 0.36
N GLU A 112 1.09 -2.41 1.67
CA GLU A 112 2.33 -2.44 2.46
C GLU A 112 2.80 -3.89 2.63
N GLY A 113 3.91 -4.25 1.99
CA GLY A 113 4.39 -5.64 1.97
C GLY A 113 4.19 -6.29 0.62
N PHE A 114 3.79 -7.58 0.59
CA PHE A 114 3.62 -8.37 -0.64
C PHE A 114 4.74 -8.14 -1.67
N LYS A 115 6.01 -8.21 -1.23
CA LYS A 115 7.18 -7.79 -2.04
C LYS A 115 7.28 -8.47 -3.42
N ARG A 116 6.68 -9.66 -3.56
CA ARG A 116 6.67 -10.46 -4.80
C ARG A 116 5.54 -10.09 -5.77
N HIS A 117 4.56 -9.30 -5.35
CA HIS A 117 3.50 -8.81 -6.22
C HIS A 117 4.11 -7.98 -7.36
N ARG A 118 3.58 -8.09 -8.58
CA ARG A 118 4.19 -7.47 -9.77
C ARG A 118 3.72 -6.04 -10.07
N GLY A 119 2.81 -5.49 -9.26
CA GLY A 119 2.28 -4.15 -9.42
C GLY A 119 3.30 -3.03 -9.14
N PRO A 120 2.96 -1.78 -9.50
CA PRO A 120 3.82 -0.60 -9.35
C PRO A 120 4.22 -0.37 -7.89
N LYS A 121 5.45 0.08 -7.66
CA LYS A 121 6.01 0.25 -6.31
C LYS A 121 6.64 1.61 -6.08
N ILE A 122 6.43 2.10 -4.86
CA ILE A 122 7.22 3.13 -4.23
C ILE A 122 8.12 2.44 -3.20
N GLU A 123 9.42 2.66 -3.29
CA GLU A 123 10.37 2.07 -2.35
C GLU A 123 10.89 3.12 -1.36
N VAL A 124 10.58 2.92 -0.09
CA VAL A 124 11.10 3.73 1.01
C VAL A 124 12.41 3.11 1.50
N THR A 125 13.47 3.91 1.56
CA THR A 125 14.81 3.44 1.97
C THR A 125 15.58 4.50 2.76
N THR A 126 16.69 4.10 3.34
CA THR A 126 17.72 4.99 3.91
C THR A 126 19.05 4.72 3.21
N ARG A 127 20.00 5.64 3.29
CA ARG A 127 21.37 5.42 2.79
C ARG A 127 21.99 4.16 3.37
N GLN A 128 21.77 3.93 4.68
CA GLN A 128 22.24 2.73 5.37
C GLN A 128 21.64 1.45 4.77
N ALA A 129 20.31 1.38 4.64
CA ALA A 129 19.63 0.19 4.10
C ALA A 129 19.98 -0.04 2.63
N TRP A 130 20.05 1.04 1.83
CA TRP A 130 20.47 0.97 0.43
C TRP A 130 21.89 0.42 0.27
N THR A 131 22.82 0.88 1.12
CA THR A 131 24.21 0.41 1.06
C THR A 131 24.35 -1.04 1.53
N ALA A 132 23.60 -1.44 2.57
CA ALA A 132 23.71 -2.77 3.16
C ALA A 132 23.00 -3.85 2.34
N ASP A 133 21.76 -3.57 1.92
CA ASP A 133 20.86 -4.57 1.35
C ASP A 133 20.43 -4.26 -0.09
N GLY A 134 20.74 -3.06 -0.59
CA GLY A 134 20.39 -2.64 -1.94
C GLY A 134 18.90 -2.42 -2.19
N ARG A 135 18.55 -2.36 -3.46
CA ARG A 135 17.18 -2.19 -3.96
C ARG A 135 16.34 -3.45 -3.73
N ILE A 136 15.11 -3.29 -3.23
CA ILE A 136 14.14 -4.37 -3.09
C ILE A 136 13.36 -4.58 -4.38
N THR A 137 12.96 -3.47 -5.01
CA THR A 137 12.03 -3.47 -6.13
C THR A 137 12.74 -3.90 -7.41
N PRO A 138 12.22 -4.88 -8.16
CA PRO A 138 12.76 -5.22 -9.47
C PRO A 138 12.68 -4.05 -10.46
N GLU A 139 13.60 -4.04 -11.42
CA GLU A 139 13.55 -3.11 -12.55
C GLU A 139 12.20 -3.19 -13.28
N GLY A 140 11.67 -2.04 -13.70
CA GLY A 140 10.36 -1.93 -14.37
C GLY A 140 9.15 -1.91 -13.43
N GLN A 141 9.32 -2.14 -12.12
CA GLN A 141 8.24 -1.99 -11.12
C GLN A 141 8.43 -0.76 -10.23
N LEU A 142 9.65 -0.23 -10.14
CA LEU A 142 9.98 0.93 -9.31
C LEU A 142 9.51 2.21 -9.98
N LEU A 143 8.56 2.90 -9.35
CA LEU A 143 8.08 4.21 -9.80
C LEU A 143 8.87 5.35 -9.16
N ALA A 144 9.16 5.22 -7.87
CA ALA A 144 9.82 6.25 -7.09
C ALA A 144 10.59 5.67 -5.90
N LEU A 145 11.67 6.34 -5.55
CA LEU A 145 12.39 6.16 -4.31
C LEU A 145 11.99 7.25 -3.32
N VAL A 146 11.87 6.88 -2.05
CA VAL A 146 11.59 7.81 -0.96
C VAL A 146 12.67 7.66 0.10
N SER A 147 13.48 8.71 0.29
CA SER A 147 14.57 8.72 1.24
C SER A 147 14.96 10.14 1.65
N ASP A 148 15.35 10.31 2.92
CA ASP A 148 15.80 11.60 3.43
C ASP A 148 17.33 11.78 3.36
N ASP A 149 18.09 10.71 3.15
CA ASP A 149 19.56 10.69 3.23
C ASP A 149 20.24 9.98 2.04
N LEU A 150 19.47 9.62 1.01
CA LEU A 150 20.00 9.19 -0.29
C LEU A 150 20.21 10.41 -1.21
N GLU A 151 21.20 10.30 -2.09
CA GLU A 151 21.49 11.32 -3.11
C GLU A 151 20.82 10.95 -4.45
N ALA A 152 20.47 11.96 -5.24
CA ALA A 152 19.69 11.77 -6.47
C ALA A 152 20.47 11.03 -7.58
N ASP A 153 21.80 11.16 -7.60
CA ASP A 153 22.68 10.45 -8.53
C ASP A 153 22.77 8.95 -8.24
N ALA A 154 22.48 8.52 -7.01
CA ALA A 154 22.36 7.12 -6.63
C ALA A 154 20.97 6.53 -6.93
N ALA A 155 20.01 7.34 -7.36
CA ALA A 155 18.63 6.94 -7.58
C ALA A 155 18.36 6.54 -9.04
N GLU A 156 17.83 5.34 -9.24
CA GLU A 156 17.46 4.80 -10.55
C GLU A 156 16.03 5.18 -10.98
N ALA A 157 15.33 5.94 -10.13
CA ALA A 157 13.97 6.42 -10.29
C ALA A 157 13.85 7.80 -9.62
N PRO A 158 12.78 8.58 -9.89
CA PRO A 158 12.51 9.82 -9.16
C PRO A 158 12.67 9.65 -7.64
N LEU A 159 13.51 10.48 -7.03
CA LEU A 159 13.79 10.46 -5.60
C LEU A 159 13.04 11.59 -4.89
N PHE A 160 12.21 11.24 -3.92
CA PHE A 160 11.48 12.17 -3.08
C PHE A 160 11.94 12.09 -1.63
N ARG A 161 11.81 13.20 -0.90
CA ARG A 161 11.97 13.21 0.57
C ARG A 161 10.71 12.62 1.21
N ARG A 162 10.81 12.10 2.44
CA ARG A 162 9.64 11.46 3.11
C ARG A 162 8.47 12.41 3.35
N ASN A 163 8.74 13.71 3.45
CA ASN A 163 7.73 14.74 3.61
C ASN A 163 7.15 15.24 2.28
N ASP A 164 7.74 14.89 1.14
CA ASP A 164 7.29 15.30 -0.19
C ASP A 164 6.26 14.32 -0.77
N VAL A 165 5.16 14.15 -0.04
CA VAL A 165 4.06 13.29 -0.45
C VAL A 165 3.32 13.85 -1.67
N GLU A 166 3.22 15.18 -1.76
CA GLU A 166 2.57 15.84 -2.90
C GLU A 166 3.34 15.60 -4.21
N GLY A 167 4.68 15.62 -4.19
CA GLY A 167 5.50 15.27 -5.34
C GLY A 167 5.28 13.82 -5.79
N VAL A 168 5.20 12.89 -4.83
CA VAL A 168 4.87 11.49 -5.14
C VAL A 168 3.48 11.36 -5.76
N LEU A 169 2.46 12.02 -5.21
CA LEU A 169 1.11 11.99 -5.76
C LEU A 169 1.03 12.60 -7.16
N THR A 170 1.75 13.71 -7.40
CA THR A 170 1.85 14.33 -8.72
C THR A 170 2.44 13.36 -9.74
N LEU A 171 3.50 12.63 -9.39
CA LEU A 171 4.04 11.57 -10.24
C LEU A 171 3.00 10.49 -10.54
N LEU A 172 2.22 10.06 -9.53
CA LEU A 172 1.19 9.04 -9.73
C LEU A 172 0.06 9.51 -10.66
N GLU A 173 -0.29 10.80 -10.63
CA GLU A 173 -1.23 11.43 -11.57
C GLU A 173 -0.66 11.48 -12.99
N GLU A 174 0.60 11.91 -13.15
CA GLU A 174 1.29 11.97 -14.45
C GLU A 174 1.44 10.59 -15.11
N LEU A 175 1.62 9.55 -14.30
CA LEU A 175 1.68 8.16 -14.75
C LEU A 175 0.28 7.56 -15.01
N GLY A 176 -0.81 8.29 -14.73
CA GLY A 176 -2.18 7.84 -14.90
C GLY A 176 -2.58 6.72 -13.95
N ILE A 177 -1.90 6.60 -12.80
CA ILE A 177 -2.21 5.58 -11.78
C ILE A 177 -3.39 6.05 -10.94
N ILE A 178 -3.36 7.30 -10.50
CA ILE A 178 -4.50 7.94 -9.83
C ILE A 178 -5.07 9.04 -10.72
N SER A 179 -6.36 9.30 -10.59
CA SER A 179 -7.00 10.43 -11.27
C SER A 179 -6.48 11.75 -10.68
N PRO A 180 -6.26 12.78 -11.50
CA PRO A 180 -5.95 14.11 -11.00
C PRO A 180 -7.03 14.58 -10.04
N THR A 181 -6.63 15.21 -8.95
CA THR A 181 -7.58 15.97 -8.14
C THR A 181 -8.28 17.01 -9.02
N ALA A 182 -9.62 17.05 -9.02
CA ALA A 182 -10.35 18.16 -9.62
C ALA A 182 -9.89 19.44 -8.90
N GLY A 183 -9.19 20.32 -9.61
CA GLY A 183 -8.65 21.55 -9.04
C GLY A 183 -9.73 22.35 -8.34
N GLU A 184 -9.40 22.90 -7.17
CA GLU A 184 -10.15 24.00 -6.55
C GLU A 184 -10.02 25.28 -7.38
#